data_AF-A0A1H3C9M2-F1
#
_entry.id   AF-A0A1H3C9M2-F1
#
_cell.length_a   1.000
_cell.length_b   1.000
_cell.length_c   1.000
_cell.angle_alpha   90.00
_cell.angle_beta   90.00
_cell.angle_gamma   90.00
#
_symmetry.space_group_name_H-M   'P 1'
#
loop_
_entity.id
_entity.type
_entity.pdbx_description
1 polymer ?
#
loop_
_entity_poly.entity_id
_entity_poly.type
_entity_poly.pdbx_seq_one_letter_code
_entity_poly.pdbx_strand_id
1 'polypeptide(L)'
;MDDKYKDLMAIILQMIKEVYQRTIQLEEVLNSGSVQILSRSFDPLNEMLNAIEYPPTKVTLVYELIQVYLEDEMTLQEIMIGIEDGLKEPMKEATISS
;
A
#
# COMPACT_ATOMS: atom_id res chain seq x y z
N MET A 1 15.28 -1.09 6.84
CA MET A 1 14.25 -0.29 7.51
C MET A 1 14.34 -0.58 9.01
N ASP A 2 14.25 0.44 9.87
CA ASP A 2 14.22 0.29 11.33
C ASP A 2 12.91 -0.37 11.78
N ASP A 3 12.96 -1.18 12.84
CA ASP A 3 11.88 -2.05 13.32
C ASP A 3 10.62 -1.25 13.65
N LYS A 4 10.79 -0.03 14.18
CA LYS A 4 9.68 0.89 14.45
C LYS A 4 8.88 1.25 13.20
N TYR A 5 9.53 1.43 12.05
CA TYR A 5 8.84 1.75 10.80
C TYR A 5 8.15 0.51 10.21
N LYS A 6 8.69 -0.69 10.44
CA LYS A 6 8.04 -1.94 10.06
C LYS A 6 6.72 -2.14 10.82
N ASP A 7 6.74 -1.91 12.13
CA ASP A 7 5.53 -2.02 12.96
C ASP A 7 4.47 -0.99 12.55
N LEU A 8 4.89 0.26 12.28
CA LEU A 8 3.98 1.30 11.79
C LEU A 8 3.37 0.91 10.44
N MET A 9 4.18 0.42 9.50
CA MET A 9 3.71 -0.05 8.20
C MET A 9 2.72 -1.19 8.35
N ALA A 10 3.01 -2.19 9.19
CA ALA A 10 2.10 -3.30 9.46
C ALA A 10 0.73 -2.81 9.94
N ILE A 11 0.71 -1.88 10.90
CA ILE A 11 -0.51 -1.28 11.45
C ILE A 11 -1.30 -0.54 10.36
N ILE A 12 -0.64 0.31 9.58
CA ILE A 12 -1.30 1.11 8.55
C ILE A 12 -1.89 0.22 7.45
N LEU A 13 -1.12 -0.77 6.98
CA LEU A 13 -1.58 -1.74 5.98
C LEU A 13 -2.80 -2.52 6.49
N GLN A 14 -2.76 -2.99 7.74
CA GLN A 14 -3.90 -3.65 8.37
C GLN A 14 -5.13 -2.75 8.43
N MET A 15 -4.97 -1.49 8.84
CA MET A 15 -6.08 -0.52 8.88
C MET A 15 -6.67 -0.27 7.49
N ILE A 16 -5.84 -0.15 6.46
CA ILE A 16 -6.31 0.03 5.07
C ILE A 16 -7.18 -1.15 4.65
N LYS A 17 -6.72 -2.39 4.91
CA LYS A 17 -7.48 -3.60 4.56
C LYS A 17 -8.80 -3.68 5.32
N GLU A 18 -8.81 -3.39 6.62
CA GLU A 18 -10.05 -3.40 7.40
C GLU A 18 -11.06 -2.35 6.90
N VAL A 19 -10.61 -1.12 6.63
CA VAL A 19 -11.48 -0.07 6.08
C VAL A 19 -12.03 -0.49 4.72
N TYR A 20 -11.19 -1.05 3.84
CA TYR A 20 -11.60 -1.54 2.53
C TYR A 20 -12.66 -2.65 2.63
N GLN A 21 -12.41 -3.69 3.43
CA GLN A 21 -13.34 -4.80 3.63
C GLN A 21 -14.67 -4.32 4.23
N ARG A 22 -14.63 -3.41 5.22
CA ARG A 22 -15.84 -2.81 5.79
C ARG A 22 -16.61 -1.97 4.78
N THR A 23 -15.90 -1.28 3.88
CA THR A 23 -16.52 -0.51 2.80
C THR A 23 -17.26 -1.42 1.84
N ILE A 24 -16.64 -2.52 1.39
CA ILE A 24 -17.30 -3.52 0.53
C ILE A 24 -18.54 -4.10 1.20
N GLN A 25 -18.42 -4.53 2.47
CA GLN A 25 -19.56 -5.06 3.23
C GLN A 25 -20.71 -4.05 3.30
N LEU A 26 -20.39 -2.76 3.45
CA LEU A 26 -21.40 -1.71 3.49
C LEU A 26 -22.06 -1.51 2.12
N GLU A 27 -21.29 -1.56 1.02
CA GLU A 27 -21.81 -1.50 -0.35
C GLU A 27 -22.79 -2.65 -0.64
N GLU A 28 -22.45 -3.87 -0.23
CA GLU A 28 -23.29 -5.05 -0.34
C GLU A 28 -24.61 -4.90 0.43
N VAL A 29 -24.54 -4.45 1.69
CA VAL A 29 -25.72 -4.23 2.54
C VAL A 29 -26.63 -3.14 1.97
N LEU A 30 -26.06 -2.08 1.42
CA LEU A 30 -26.82 -0.94 0.89
C LEU A 30 -27.29 -1.15 -0.55
N ASN A 31 -26.92 -2.25 -1.23
CA ASN A 31 -27.09 -2.45 -2.68
C ASN A 31 -26.62 -1.21 -3.49
N SER A 32 -25.59 -0.54 -2.99
CA SER A 32 -25.07 0.70 -3.56
C SER A 32 -23.67 0.41 -4.08
N GLY A 33 -23.51 0.32 -5.41
CA GLY A 33 -22.20 0.11 -6.06
C GLY A 33 -21.28 1.34 -6.03
N SER A 34 -21.43 2.22 -5.04
CA SER A 34 -20.70 3.49 -4.93
C SER A 34 -20.79 4.04 -3.51
N VAL A 35 -20.21 3.36 -2.52
CA VAL A 35 -19.90 4.01 -1.24
C VAL A 35 -18.42 4.44 -1.28
N GLN A 36 -18.18 5.65 -1.79
CA GLN A 36 -16.85 6.29 -1.69
C GLN A 36 -16.58 6.69 -0.24
N ILE A 37 -16.01 5.80 0.57
CA ILE A 37 -15.68 6.08 1.98
C ILE A 37 -14.32 6.79 2.15
N LEU A 38 -13.44 6.72 1.14
CA LEU A 38 -12.14 7.38 1.20
C LEU A 38 -12.27 8.86 0.84
N SER A 39 -12.33 9.71 1.87
CA SER A 39 -12.21 11.17 1.74
C SER A 39 -10.91 11.54 1.02
N ARG A 40 -10.99 12.45 0.05
CA ARG A 40 -9.82 12.98 -0.71
C ARG A 40 -8.81 13.76 0.16
N SER A 41 -9.10 13.99 1.44
CA SER A 41 -8.30 14.84 2.31
C SER A 41 -7.17 14.11 3.06
N PHE A 42 -7.19 12.78 3.14
CA PHE A 42 -6.20 12.02 3.88
C PHE A 42 -6.00 10.63 3.26
N ASP A 43 -4.79 10.37 2.77
CA ASP A 43 -4.38 9.08 2.21
C ASP A 43 -3.31 8.46 3.13
N PRO A 44 -3.69 7.52 4.02
CA PRO A 44 -2.76 6.93 4.98
C PRO A 44 -1.61 6.17 4.32
N LEU A 45 -1.80 5.69 3.08
CA LEU A 45 -0.75 5.01 2.33
C LEU A 45 0.33 6.00 1.91
N ASN A 46 -0.07 7.13 1.34
CA ASN A 46 0.88 8.16 0.93
C ASN A 46 1.63 8.77 2.12
N GLU A 47 0.94 9.00 3.26
CA GLU A 47 1.60 9.47 4.49
C GLU A 47 2.62 8.44 5.01
N MET A 48 2.30 7.16 4.97
CA MET A 48 3.23 6.08 5.33
C MET A 48 4.46 6.07 4.43
N LEU A 49 4.25 6.16 3.10
CA LEU A 49 5.34 6.16 2.12
C LEU A 49 6.26 7.37 2.28
N ASN A 50 5.70 8.54 2.56
CA ASN A 50 6.49 9.73 2.87
C ASN A 50 7.29 9.55 4.17
N ALA A 51 6.70 8.96 5.21
CA ALA A 51 7.35 8.75 6.51
C ALA A 51 8.53 7.78 6.46
N ILE A 52 8.51 6.81 5.54
CA ILE A 52 9.62 5.86 5.31
C ILE A 52 10.57 6.30 4.19
N GLU A 53 10.38 7.52 3.67
CA GLU A 53 11.15 8.09 2.55
C GLU A 53 11.17 7.16 1.33
N TYR A 54 10.02 6.57 1.00
CA TYR A 54 9.92 5.63 -0.10
C TYR A 54 10.22 6.32 -1.45
N PRO A 55 11.00 5.70 -2.35
CA PRO A 55 11.34 6.31 -3.64
C PRO A 55 10.07 6.65 -4.46
N PRO A 56 9.85 7.92 -4.85
CA PRO A 56 8.66 8.32 -5.61
C PRO A 56 8.48 7.55 -6.92
N THR A 57 9.58 7.16 -7.55
CA THR A 57 9.60 6.38 -8.81
C THR A 57 9.11 4.94 -8.64
N LYS A 58 8.98 4.45 -7.41
CA LYS A 58 8.54 3.08 -7.10
C LYS A 58 7.19 3.03 -6.40
N VAL A 59 6.52 4.17 -6.22
CA VAL A 59 5.20 4.22 -5.56
C VAL A 59 4.17 3.36 -6.28
N THR A 60 4.25 3.24 -7.60
CA THR A 60 3.39 2.34 -8.39
C THR A 60 3.49 0.88 -7.93
N LEU A 61 4.69 0.39 -7.63
CA LEU A 61 4.89 -0.97 -7.09
C LEU A 61 4.13 -1.16 -5.78
N VAL A 62 4.12 -0.15 -4.91
CA VAL A 62 3.39 -0.23 -3.64
C VAL A 62 1.89 -0.34 -3.92
N TYR A 63 1.33 0.48 -4.82
CA TYR A 63 -0.09 0.39 -5.17
C TYR A 63 -0.48 -1.00 -5.71
N GLU A 64 0.36 -1.61 -6.54
CA GLU A 64 0.16 -2.97 -7.04
C GLU A 64 0.17 -4.00 -5.90
N LEU A 65 1.14 -3.89 -4.98
CA LEU A 65 1.23 -4.75 -3.79
C LEU A 65 -0.01 -4.59 -2.88
N ILE A 66 -0.50 -3.37 -2.69
CA ILE A 66 -1.72 -3.13 -1.91
C ILE A 66 -2.93 -3.77 -2.58
N GLN A 67 -3.05 -3.70 -3.90
CA GLN A 67 -4.19 -4.29 -4.60
C GLN A 67 -4.27 -5.81 -4.34
N VAL A 68 -3.18 -6.53 -4.55
CA VAL A 68 -3.14 -7.99 -4.30
C VAL A 68 -3.31 -8.34 -2.81
N TYR A 69 -2.93 -7.44 -1.90
CA TYR A 69 -3.19 -7.59 -0.47
C TYR A 69 -4.68 -7.49 -0.12
N LEU A 70 -5.38 -6.54 -0.75
CA LEU A 70 -6.82 -6.32 -0.57
C LEU A 70 -7.65 -7.45 -1.17
N GLU A 71 -7.13 -8.10 -2.22
CA GLU A 71 -7.73 -9.25 -2.91
C GLU A 71 -7.40 -10.60 -2.21
N ASP A 72 -6.75 -10.56 -1.03
CA ASP A 72 -6.35 -11.75 -0.26
C ASP A 72 -5.38 -12.70 -0.99
N GLU A 73 -4.69 -12.22 -2.04
CA GLU A 73 -3.71 -13.01 -2.80
C GLU A 73 -2.32 -13.06 -2.14
N MET A 74 -2.01 -12.06 -1.30
CA MET A 74 -0.77 -11.99 -0.54
C MET A 74 -1.04 -11.69 0.94
N THR A 75 -0.19 -12.22 1.81
CA THR A 75 -0.22 -11.95 3.25
C THR A 75 0.45 -10.62 3.58
N LEU A 76 0.11 -10.04 4.74
CA LEU A 76 0.73 -8.80 5.23
C LEU A 76 2.27 -8.90 5.24
N GLN A 77 2.82 -10.05 5.63
CA GLN A 77 4.26 -10.27 5.70
C GLN A 77 4.91 -10.22 4.31
N GLU A 78 4.29 -10.83 3.31
CA GLU A 78 4.81 -10.84 1.94
C GLU A 78 4.77 -9.43 1.32
N ILE A 79 3.73 -8.66 1.61
CA ILE A 79 3.62 -7.25 1.17
C ILE A 79 4.70 -6.39 1.82
N MET A 80 4.91 -6.53 3.12
CA MET A 80 5.97 -5.81 3.82
C MET A 80 7.34 -6.12 3.25
N ILE A 81 7.62 -7.38 2.90
CA ILE A 81 8.86 -7.79 2.23
C ILE A 81 8.97 -7.10 0.86
N GLY A 82 7.91 -7.11 0.04
CA GLY A 82 7.92 -6.47 -1.28
C GLY A 82 8.21 -4.96 -1.21
N ILE A 83 7.62 -4.27 -0.24
CA ILE A 83 7.89 -2.84 0.01
C ILE A 83 9.35 -2.65 0.47
N GLU A 84 9.82 -3.47 1.41
CA GLU A 84 11.21 -3.40 1.86
C GLU A 84 12.23 -3.63 0.75
N ASP A 85 11.94 -4.51 -0.21
CA ASP A 85 12.83 -4.81 -1.33
C ASP A 85 12.80 -3.68 -2.36
N GLY A 86 11.64 -3.08 -2.60
CA GLY A 86 11.52 -1.86 -3.40
C GLY A 86 12.35 -0.70 -2.84
N LEU A 87 12.52 -0.60 -1.52
CA LEU A 87 13.42 0.36 -0.86
C LEU A 87 14.91 0.07 -1.07
N LYS A 88 15.30 -1.20 -1.18
CA LYS A 88 16.71 -1.62 -1.27
C LYS A 88 17.27 -1.57 -2.68
N GLU A 89 16.43 -1.77 -3.69
CA GLU A 89 16.89 -1.84 -5.08
C GLU A 89 17.38 -0.46 -5.58
N PRO A 90 18.66 -0.29 -5.91
CA PRO A 90 19.10 0.89 -6.65
C PRO A 90 18.49 0.86 -8.05
N MET A 91 18.20 2.05 -8.62
CA MET A 91 17.81 2.16 -10.03
C MET A 91 18.83 1.39 -10.87
N LYS A 92 18.41 0.32 -11.54
CA LYS A 92 19.08 -0.05 -12.79
C LYS A 92 18.79 1.11 -13.72
N GLU A 93 19.74 2.02 -13.82
CA GLU A 93 19.79 2.98 -14.92
C GLU A 93 19.50 2.19 -16.19
N ALA A 94 18.41 2.54 -16.87
CA ALA A 94 18.26 2.16 -18.24
C ALA A 94 19.49 2.72 -18.95
N THR A 95 20.48 1.87 -19.21
CA THR A 95 21.55 2.13 -20.16
C THR A 95 20.86 2.42 -21.47
N ILE A 96 20.61 3.71 -21.74
CA ILE A 96 20.36 4.21 -23.07
C ILE A 96 21.73 4.10 -23.74
N SER A 97 22.01 2.93 -24.31
CA SER A 97 23.12 2.76 -25.23
C SER A 97 22.92 3.77 -26.35
N SER A 98 23.85 4.73 -26.40
CA SER A 98 23.97 5.78 -27.42
C SER A 98 24.33 5.19 -28.78
#